data_AF-S9WIS7-F1
#
_entry.id   AF-S9WIS7-F1
#
_cell.length_a   1.000
_cell.length_b   1.000
_cell.length_c   1.000
_cell.angle_alpha   90.00
_cell.angle_beta   90.00
_cell.angle_gamma   90.00
#
_symmetry.space_group_name_H-M   'P 1'
#
loop_
_entity.id
_entity.type
_entity.pdbx_description
1 polymer ?
#
loop_
_entity_poly.entity_id
_entity_poly.type
_entity_poly.pdbx_seq_one_letter_code
_entity_poly.pdbx_strand_id
1 'polypeptide(L)'
;MLLSNVTEPGGMLRRRNRGDELGMRQLFDQEDLIAAEVQRISPEGTISLHSRGTEKYGRLSGAGQFVQVRASLVKRAKHQFFTLVTVPVSIILGMNGYIWISGVKEKAVDGADRSNITRVANCITVLGIRGIEVYQKTIEAILDNSLSMSLSLFDILSEEHHSQLVANVSETTTKRVKVDYS
;
A
#
# COMPACT_ATOMS: atom_id res chain seq x y z
N MET A 1 2.05 -19.89 -0.90
CA MET A 1 2.06 -19.56 -2.36
C MET A 1 2.68 -20.74 -3.10
N LEU A 2 2.08 -21.22 -4.18
CA LEU A 2 2.63 -22.35 -4.96
C LEU A 2 3.68 -21.83 -5.95
N LEU A 3 4.74 -22.62 -6.22
CA LEU A 3 5.78 -22.29 -7.22
C LEU A 3 5.11 -21.90 -8.54
N SER A 4 4.15 -22.69 -9.02
CA SER A 4 3.35 -22.40 -10.22
C SER A 4 2.77 -20.99 -10.29
N ASN A 5 2.57 -20.29 -9.17
CA ASN A 5 1.90 -19.00 -9.12
C ASN A 5 2.85 -17.80 -9.11
N VAL A 6 4.16 -18.04 -9.24
CA VAL A 6 5.23 -17.03 -9.27
C VAL A 6 5.74 -16.80 -10.68
N THR A 7 6.10 -15.57 -11.03
CA THR A 7 6.77 -15.26 -12.31
C THR A 7 8.26 -15.56 -12.20
N GLU A 8 8.80 -16.31 -13.17
CA GLU A 8 10.24 -16.60 -13.24
C GLU A 8 11.03 -15.34 -13.67
N PRO A 9 12.28 -15.16 -13.21
CA PRO A 9 13.15 -14.09 -13.67
C PRO A 9 13.27 -14.09 -15.20
N GLY A 10 13.02 -12.93 -15.83
CA GLY A 10 13.02 -12.79 -17.29
C GLY A 10 11.70 -13.14 -17.98
N GLY A 11 10.64 -13.47 -17.25
CA GLY A 11 9.28 -13.62 -17.80
C GLY A 11 9.10 -14.82 -18.75
N MET A 12 10.06 -15.75 -18.76
CA MET A 12 10.01 -16.92 -19.65
C MET A 12 8.90 -17.88 -19.25
N LEU A 13 7.96 -18.10 -20.18
CA LEU A 13 6.98 -19.16 -20.08
C LEU A 13 7.65 -20.50 -20.43
N ARG A 14 8.11 -21.24 -19.42
CA ARG A 14 8.63 -22.61 -19.59
C ARG A 14 8.06 -23.59 -18.58
N ARG A 15 8.12 -24.88 -18.92
CA ARG A 15 7.81 -25.96 -17.97
C ARG A 15 8.80 -25.90 -16.80
N ARG A 16 8.26 -26.03 -15.59
CA ARG A 16 9.06 -25.99 -14.36
C ARG A 16 9.68 -27.35 -14.10
N ASN A 17 10.92 -27.32 -13.65
CA ASN A 17 11.74 -28.49 -13.39
C ASN A 17 12.13 -28.55 -11.91
N ARG A 18 12.65 -29.71 -11.46
CA ARG A 18 13.09 -29.93 -10.08
C ARG A 18 14.12 -28.91 -9.58
N GLY A 19 14.94 -28.35 -10.48
CA GLY A 19 15.87 -27.27 -10.14
C GLY A 19 15.18 -25.99 -9.67
N ASP A 20 14.01 -25.67 -10.23
CA ASP A 20 13.22 -24.49 -9.86
C ASP A 20 12.61 -24.66 -8.46
N GLU A 21 12.25 -25.90 -8.08
CA GLU A 21 11.77 -26.23 -6.73
C GLU A 21 12.86 -26.02 -5.67
N LEU A 22 14.11 -26.41 -5.99
CA LEU A 22 15.26 -26.18 -5.12
C LEU A 22 15.64 -24.70 -5.02
N GLY A 23 15.34 -23.92 -6.07
CA GLY A 23 15.63 -22.50 -6.18
C GLY A 23 14.57 -21.57 -5.58
N MET A 24 13.51 -22.08 -4.94
CA MET A 24 12.39 -21.25 -4.46
C MET A 24 12.80 -20.07 -3.56
N ARG A 25 13.81 -20.28 -2.71
CA ARG A 25 14.34 -19.21 -1.83
C ARG A 25 15.01 -18.06 -2.59
N GLN A 26 15.44 -18.30 -3.83
CA GLN A 26 16.00 -17.25 -4.68
C GLN A 26 14.90 -16.31 -5.22
N LEU A 27 13.65 -16.80 -5.29
CA LEU A 27 12.49 -16.01 -5.70
C LEU A 27 11.92 -15.25 -4.50
N PHE A 28 11.53 -16.00 -3.45
CA PHE A 28 11.01 -15.46 -2.19
C PHE A 28 11.63 -16.25 -1.03
N ASP A 29 12.32 -15.55 -0.14
CA ASP A 29 12.82 -16.13 1.10
C ASP A 29 11.91 -15.77 2.28
N GLN A 30 12.20 -16.34 3.45
CA GLN A 30 11.51 -15.99 4.67
C GLN A 30 11.61 -14.48 4.95
N GLU A 31 10.54 -13.88 5.48
CA GLU A 31 10.42 -12.46 5.80
C GLU A 31 10.40 -11.50 4.59
N ASP A 32 10.41 -12.00 3.36
CA ASP A 32 10.19 -11.17 2.18
C ASP A 32 8.76 -10.61 2.15
N LEU A 33 8.65 -9.28 2.00
CA LEU A 33 7.39 -8.63 1.68
C LEU A 33 7.05 -8.85 0.20
N ILE A 34 5.84 -9.31 -0.08
CA ILE A 34 5.37 -9.56 -1.44
C ILE A 34 4.05 -8.83 -1.72
N ALA A 35 3.95 -8.24 -2.92
CA ALA A 35 2.69 -7.84 -3.51
C ALA A 35 2.15 -8.98 -4.37
N ALA A 36 0.92 -9.43 -4.08
CA ALA A 36 0.29 -10.54 -4.78
C ALA A 36 -1.24 -10.35 -4.87
N GLU A 37 -1.86 -11.03 -5.82
CA GLU A 37 -3.31 -11.09 -6.00
C GLU A 37 -3.87 -12.41 -5.48
N VAL A 38 -5.13 -12.37 -5.05
CA VAL A 38 -5.88 -13.56 -4.68
C VAL A 38 -6.38 -14.25 -5.94
N GLN A 39 -5.87 -15.46 -6.19
CA GLN A 39 -6.30 -16.28 -7.32
C GLN A 39 -7.61 -16.99 -7.03
N ARG A 40 -7.69 -17.61 -5.85
CA ARG A 40 -8.84 -18.40 -5.42
C ARG A 40 -8.94 -18.39 -3.91
N ILE A 41 -10.16 -18.54 -3.43
CA ILE A 41 -10.46 -18.85 -2.04
C ILE A 41 -11.13 -20.21 -2.06
N SER A 42 -10.49 -21.20 -1.43
CA SER A 42 -11.07 -22.54 -1.30
C SER A 42 -12.26 -22.53 -0.32
N PRO A 43 -13.21 -23.48 -0.41
CA PRO A 43 -14.33 -23.59 0.53
C PRO A 43 -13.89 -23.70 2.00
N GLU A 44 -12.71 -24.27 2.25
CA GLU A 44 -12.11 -24.40 3.58
C GLU A 44 -11.43 -23.11 4.07
N GLY A 45 -11.54 -22.01 3.32
CA GLY A 45 -10.98 -20.70 3.66
C GLY A 45 -9.49 -20.52 3.30
N THR A 46 -8.86 -21.51 2.64
CA THR A 46 -7.48 -21.35 2.17
C THR A 46 -7.40 -20.37 1.00
N ILE A 47 -6.58 -19.33 1.14
CA ILE A 47 -6.36 -18.31 0.11
C ILE A 47 -5.15 -18.70 -0.74
N SER A 48 -5.36 -18.88 -2.04
CA SER A 48 -4.27 -19.11 -3.00
C SER A 48 -3.87 -17.80 -3.67
N LEU A 49 -2.60 -17.43 -3.56
CA LEU A 49 -2.03 -16.20 -4.11
C LEU A 49 -1.29 -16.44 -5.42
N HIS A 50 -1.22 -15.42 -6.28
CA HIS A 50 -0.32 -15.37 -7.44
C HIS A 50 0.33 -13.99 -7.61
N SER A 51 1.51 -13.98 -8.21
CA SER A 51 2.22 -12.75 -8.65
C SER A 51 2.42 -12.72 -10.17
N ARG A 52 1.63 -13.52 -10.90
CA ARG A 52 1.60 -13.52 -12.37
C ARG A 52 1.00 -12.20 -12.86
N GLY A 53 1.69 -11.44 -13.71
CA GLY A 53 1.00 -10.53 -14.64
C GLY A 53 1.50 -9.09 -14.80
N THR A 54 2.43 -8.56 -14.01
CA THR A 54 3.09 -7.25 -14.27
C THR A 54 4.38 -7.12 -13.47
N GLU A 55 5.26 -6.18 -13.83
CA GLU A 55 6.41 -5.75 -13.00
C GLU A 55 6.00 -5.24 -11.60
N LYS A 56 4.70 -5.06 -11.34
CA LYS A 56 4.15 -4.51 -10.09
C LYS A 56 3.97 -5.56 -9.00
N TYR A 57 3.88 -6.84 -9.35
CA TYR A 57 3.68 -7.94 -8.40
C TYR A 57 4.96 -8.74 -8.21
N GLY A 58 5.22 -9.18 -6.97
CA GLY A 58 6.46 -9.84 -6.60
C GLY A 58 7.05 -9.28 -5.31
N ARG A 59 8.35 -9.46 -5.15
CA ARG A 59 9.07 -9.06 -3.94
C ARG A 59 9.24 -7.54 -3.89
N LEU A 60 8.93 -6.97 -2.74
CA LEU A 60 9.10 -5.55 -2.44
C LEU A 60 10.50 -5.34 -1.84
N SER A 61 11.53 -5.25 -2.68
CA SER A 61 12.94 -5.17 -2.25
C SER A 61 13.52 -3.75 -2.20
N GLY A 62 12.73 -2.73 -2.53
CA GLY A 62 13.15 -1.32 -2.49
C GLY A 62 13.15 -0.74 -1.07
N ALA A 63 13.81 0.40 -0.88
CA ALA A 63 13.69 1.14 0.38
C ALA A 63 12.28 1.74 0.49
N GLY A 64 11.60 1.38 1.58
CA GLY A 64 10.23 1.77 1.86
C GLY A 64 9.84 1.49 3.31
N GLN A 65 8.59 1.77 3.63
CA GLN A 65 8.01 1.59 4.94
C GLN A 65 6.71 0.80 4.83
N PHE A 66 6.56 -0.17 5.73
CA PHE A 66 5.35 -0.95 5.90
C PHE A 66 4.46 -0.31 6.97
N VAL A 67 3.17 -0.18 6.68
CA VAL A 67 2.14 0.31 7.60
C VAL A 67 0.96 -0.64 7.60
N GLN A 68 0.42 -0.91 8.78
CA GLN A 68 -0.77 -1.75 8.94
C GLN A 68 -1.95 -0.93 9.47
N VAL A 69 -3.09 -1.07 8.81
CA VAL A 69 -4.39 -0.55 9.26
C VAL A 69 -5.42 -1.68 9.33
N ARG A 70 -6.59 -1.42 9.91
CA ARG A 70 -7.70 -2.39 9.86
C ARG A 70 -8.14 -2.60 8.41
N ALA A 71 -8.24 -3.86 7.98
CA ALA A 71 -8.66 -4.21 6.61
C ALA A 71 -9.99 -3.57 6.20
N SER A 72 -10.93 -3.41 7.14
CA SER A 72 -12.23 -2.77 6.90
C SER A 72 -12.15 -1.29 6.51
N LEU A 73 -11.01 -0.63 6.78
CA LEU A 73 -10.80 0.78 6.42
C LEU A 73 -10.27 0.92 4.99
N VAL A 74 -9.71 -0.13 4.38
CA VAL A 74 -9.17 -0.04 3.02
C VAL A 74 -10.32 -0.06 2.01
N LYS A 75 -10.56 1.07 1.34
CA LYS A 75 -11.60 1.15 0.31
C LYS A 75 -11.14 0.43 -0.95
N ARG A 76 -12.02 -0.39 -1.53
CA ARG A 76 -11.77 -0.98 -2.86
C ARG A 76 -11.78 0.13 -3.91
N ALA A 77 -10.68 0.28 -4.64
CA ALA A 77 -10.53 1.21 -5.74
C ALA A 77 -10.17 0.49 -7.04
N LYS A 78 -10.27 1.20 -8.18
CA LYS A 78 -9.88 0.68 -9.50
C LYS A 78 -8.38 0.35 -9.55
N HIS A 79 -7.56 1.13 -8.85
CA HIS A 79 -6.11 0.95 -8.78
C HIS A 79 -5.68 1.00 -7.31
N GLN A 80 -5.03 -0.07 -6.84
CA GLN A 80 -4.41 -0.13 -5.51
C GLN A 80 -2.91 0.19 -5.52
N PHE A 81 -2.36 0.38 -6.72
CA PHE A 81 -1.00 0.85 -6.98
C PHE A 81 -1.12 2.25 -7.55
N PHE A 82 -0.55 3.24 -6.86
CA PHE A 82 -0.58 4.62 -7.31
C PHE A 82 0.62 5.38 -6.75
N THR A 83 0.93 6.49 -7.38
CA THR A 83 1.98 7.43 -6.97
C THR A 83 1.32 8.76 -6.65
N LEU A 84 1.66 9.34 -5.51
CA LEU A 84 1.16 10.66 -5.11
C LEU A 84 1.86 11.76 -5.92
N VAL A 85 1.13 12.82 -6.25
CA VAL A 85 1.65 13.96 -7.04
C VAL A 85 2.29 15.02 -6.14
N THR A 86 1.64 15.38 -5.02
CA THR A 86 2.12 16.40 -4.07
C THR A 86 3.49 16.04 -3.49
N VAL A 87 3.71 14.75 -3.26
CA VAL A 87 4.94 14.18 -2.72
C VAL A 87 5.26 12.93 -3.54
N PRO A 88 6.42 12.84 -4.21
CA PRO A 88 6.71 11.75 -5.15
C PRO A 88 7.01 10.44 -4.41
N VAL A 89 5.94 9.75 -3.99
CA VAL A 89 5.98 8.48 -3.26
C VAL A 89 4.98 7.51 -3.89
N SER A 90 5.41 6.27 -4.05
CA SER A 90 4.60 5.17 -4.54
C SER A 90 3.97 4.41 -3.38
N ILE A 91 2.70 4.03 -3.53
CA ILE A 91 1.92 3.36 -2.50
C ILE A 91 1.26 2.11 -3.10
N ILE A 92 1.30 1.02 -2.33
CA ILE A 92 0.56 -0.21 -2.59
C ILE A 92 -0.40 -0.42 -1.42
N LEU A 93 -1.71 -0.34 -1.70
CA LEU A 93 -2.77 -0.60 -0.72
C LEU A 93 -3.25 -2.06 -0.81
N GLY A 94 -2.77 -2.91 0.08
CA GLY A 94 -3.28 -4.27 0.25
C GLY A 94 -4.70 -4.25 0.83
N MET A 95 -5.63 -4.98 0.20
CA MET A 95 -7.02 -5.11 0.68
C MET A 95 -7.13 -5.74 2.07
N ASN A 96 -6.06 -6.36 2.57
CA ASN A 96 -5.94 -6.92 3.92
C ASN A 96 -5.52 -5.87 4.98
N GLY A 97 -5.38 -4.59 4.61
CA GLY A 97 -4.91 -3.54 5.52
C GLY A 97 -3.39 -3.39 5.57
N TYR A 98 -2.65 -4.15 4.76
CA TYR A 98 -1.19 -4.05 4.67
C TYR A 98 -0.83 -3.05 3.59
N ILE A 99 -0.06 -2.04 3.94
CA ILE A 99 0.25 -0.92 3.07
C ILE A 99 1.76 -0.81 2.95
N TRP A 100 2.25 -0.73 1.71
CA TRP A 100 3.65 -0.49 1.41
C TRP A 100 3.83 0.90 0.80
N ILE A 101 4.80 1.64 1.30
CA ILE A 101 5.08 3.02 0.91
C ILE A 101 6.56 3.09 0.54
N SER A 102 6.88 3.52 -0.68
CA SER A 102 8.26 3.57 -1.16
C SER A 102 8.53 4.80 -2.00
N GLY A 103 9.82 5.11 -2.21
CA GLY A 103 10.21 6.11 -3.21
C GLY A 103 9.73 5.69 -4.61
N VAL A 104 9.61 6.68 -5.51
CA VAL A 104 9.28 6.40 -6.93
C VAL A 104 10.41 5.67 -7.64
N LYS A 105 11.66 5.87 -7.19
CA LYS A 105 12.84 5.17 -7.70
C LYS A 105 13.20 4.04 -6.75
N GLU A 106 13.24 2.81 -7.25
CA GLU A 106 13.51 1.61 -6.42
C GLU A 106 14.93 1.57 -5.83
N LYS A 107 15.91 2.21 -6.47
CA LYS A 107 17.35 2.00 -6.18
C LYS A 107 18.05 3.15 -5.48
N ALA A 108 17.41 4.32 -5.35
CA ALA A 108 17.99 5.48 -4.68
C ALA A 108 16.88 6.24 -3.98
N VAL A 109 16.90 6.19 -2.64
CA VAL A 109 16.03 6.98 -1.77
C VAL A 109 16.93 7.96 -1.05
N ASP A 110 16.78 9.25 -1.37
CA ASP A 110 17.52 10.31 -0.70
C ASP A 110 16.90 10.67 0.68
N GLY A 111 17.48 11.65 1.38
CA GLY A 111 16.95 12.07 2.69
C GLY A 111 15.56 12.72 2.61
N ALA A 112 15.24 13.38 1.49
CA ALA A 112 13.94 14.00 1.27
C ALA A 112 12.87 12.93 0.99
N ASP A 113 13.20 11.91 0.19
CA ASP A 113 12.34 10.76 -0.08
C ASP A 113 12.00 10.01 1.21
N ARG A 114 12.96 9.81 2.12
CA ARG A 114 12.68 9.18 3.43
C ARG A 114 11.71 10.00 4.28
N SER A 115 11.89 11.32 4.30
CA SER A 115 11.01 12.23 5.05
C SER A 115 9.59 12.21 4.48
N ASN A 116 9.48 12.16 3.16
CA ASN A 116 8.23 12.03 2.41
C ASN A 116 7.51 10.71 2.68
N ILE A 117 8.23 9.58 2.61
CA ILE A 117 7.69 8.25 2.96
C ILE A 117 7.17 8.26 4.40
N THR A 118 7.95 8.81 5.34
CA THR A 118 7.58 8.90 6.76
C THR A 118 6.34 9.76 6.97
N ARG A 119 6.25 10.92 6.29
CA ARG A 119 5.08 11.81 6.38
C ARG A 119 3.81 11.08 5.94
N VAL A 120 3.87 10.40 4.81
CA VAL A 120 2.75 9.62 4.26
C VAL A 120 2.38 8.47 5.20
N ALA A 121 3.37 7.75 5.75
CA ALA A 121 3.13 6.67 6.72
C ALA A 121 2.43 7.16 7.98
N ASN A 122 2.85 8.30 8.52
CA ASN A 122 2.23 8.91 9.70
C ASN A 122 0.80 9.36 9.39
N CYS A 123 0.57 9.98 8.23
CA CYS A 123 -0.77 10.34 7.78
C CYS A 123 -1.72 9.13 7.68
N ILE A 124 -1.26 8.02 7.06
CA ILE A 124 -2.04 6.79 6.96
C ILE A 124 -2.32 6.19 8.35
N THR A 125 -1.34 6.26 9.25
CA THR A 125 -1.51 5.81 10.64
C THR A 125 -2.60 6.62 11.35
N VAL A 126 -2.61 7.95 11.19
CA VAL A 126 -3.66 8.83 11.75
C VAL A 126 -5.03 8.49 11.16
N LEU A 127 -5.14 8.26 9.85
CA LEU A 127 -6.41 7.81 9.24
C LEU A 127 -6.89 6.49 9.86
N GLY A 128 -5.97 5.55 10.10
CA GLY A 128 -6.25 4.27 10.76
C GLY A 128 -6.76 4.43 12.19
N ILE A 129 -6.10 5.29 13.00
CA ILE A 129 -6.49 5.60 14.38
C ILE A 129 -7.87 6.26 14.42
N ARG A 130 -8.13 7.22 13.53
CA ARG A 130 -9.40 7.96 13.45
C ARG A 130 -10.53 7.18 12.77
N GLY A 131 -10.25 5.97 12.28
CA GLY A 131 -11.26 5.11 11.66
C GLY A 131 -11.78 5.64 10.33
N ILE A 132 -10.98 6.43 9.60
CA ILE A 132 -11.35 6.98 8.30
C ILE A 132 -10.97 5.99 7.20
N GLU A 133 -11.78 5.91 6.14
CA GLU A 133 -11.48 5.08 4.98
C GLU A 133 -10.15 5.48 4.34
N VAL A 134 -9.27 4.50 4.10
CA VAL A 134 -7.97 4.66 3.46
C VAL A 134 -8.09 4.33 1.99
N TYR A 135 -7.91 5.35 1.14
CA TYR A 135 -7.77 5.26 -0.31
C TYR A 135 -7.06 6.51 -0.83
N GLN A 136 -6.69 6.52 -2.11
CA GLN A 136 -5.86 7.58 -2.70
C GLN A 136 -6.29 9.00 -2.30
N LYS A 137 -7.58 9.36 -2.44
CA LYS A 137 -8.02 10.73 -2.16
C LYS A 137 -7.97 11.11 -0.68
N THR A 138 -8.22 10.18 0.24
CA THR A 138 -8.16 10.50 1.68
C THR A 138 -6.71 10.65 2.13
N ILE A 139 -5.79 9.89 1.53
CA ILE A 139 -4.34 10.04 1.73
C ILE A 139 -3.85 11.39 1.18
N GLU A 140 -4.26 11.76 -0.02
CA GLU A 140 -3.94 13.08 -0.61
C GLU A 140 -4.46 14.22 0.27
N ALA A 141 -5.72 14.15 0.70
CA ALA A 141 -6.34 15.20 1.51
C ALA A 141 -5.66 15.40 2.89
N ILE A 142 -5.32 14.32 3.61
CA ILE A 142 -4.62 14.45 4.89
C ILE A 142 -3.18 14.93 4.71
N LEU A 143 -2.54 14.54 3.60
CA LEU A 143 -1.18 14.98 3.27
C LEU A 143 -1.14 16.49 3.00
N ASP A 144 -2.10 16.99 2.22
CA ASP A 144 -2.22 18.43 1.95
C ASP A 144 -2.51 19.22 3.23
N ASN A 145 -3.34 18.69 4.14
CA ASN A 145 -3.55 19.27 5.47
C ASN A 145 -2.26 19.28 6.31
N SER A 146 -1.50 18.18 6.31
CA SER A 146 -0.22 18.09 7.01
C SER A 146 0.81 19.12 6.52
N LEU A 147 0.84 19.35 5.20
CA LEU A 147 1.74 20.31 4.56
C LEU A 147 1.30 21.76 4.80
N SER A 148 0.00 22.05 4.67
CA SER A 148 -0.55 23.41 4.91
C SER A 148 -0.39 23.86 6.36
N MET A 149 -0.51 22.95 7.32
CA MET A 149 -0.25 23.21 8.74
C MET A 149 1.26 23.30 9.06
N SER A 150 2.14 23.03 8.09
CA SER A 150 3.60 23.01 8.25
C SER A 150 4.08 22.13 9.42
N LEU A 151 3.37 21.02 9.68
CA LEU A 151 3.68 20.14 10.81
C LEU A 151 5.01 19.40 10.58
N SER A 152 5.75 19.19 11.67
CA SER A 152 6.90 18.29 11.65
C SER A 152 6.44 16.82 11.53
N LEU A 153 7.35 15.92 11.15
CA LEU A 153 7.02 14.50 11.01
C LEU A 153 6.50 13.88 12.31
N PHE A 154 7.05 14.31 13.45
CA PHE A 154 6.68 13.81 14.77
C PHE A 154 5.32 14.37 15.22
N ASP A 155 5.04 15.64 14.91
CA ASP A 155 3.81 16.31 15.34
C ASP A 155 2.56 15.74 14.68
N ILE A 156 2.69 15.12 13.50
CA ILE A 156 1.58 14.46 12.80
C ILE A 156 0.97 13.34 13.65
N LEU A 157 1.80 12.62 14.41
CA LEU A 157 1.35 11.52 15.25
C LEU A 157 0.75 12.00 16.58
N SER A 158 0.95 13.27 16.94
CA SER A 158 0.43 13.83 18.20
C SER A 158 -1.09 13.96 18.14
N GLU A 159 -1.79 13.41 19.14
CA GLU A 159 -3.25 13.37 19.18
C GLU A 159 -3.90 14.76 19.12
N GLU A 160 -3.21 15.79 19.62
CA GLU A 160 -3.63 17.19 19.59
C GLU A 160 -3.97 17.66 18.16
N HIS A 161 -3.21 17.20 17.17
CA HIS A 161 -3.36 17.62 15.77
C HIS A 161 -4.29 16.71 14.97
N HIS A 162 -4.65 15.52 15.47
CA HIS A 162 -5.44 14.54 14.70
C HIS A 162 -6.77 15.11 14.24
N SER A 163 -7.50 15.79 15.13
CA SER A 163 -8.81 16.35 14.82
C SER A 163 -8.75 17.40 13.71
N GLN A 164 -7.71 18.24 13.71
CA GLN A 164 -7.51 19.27 12.69
C GLN A 164 -7.07 18.64 11.36
N LEU A 165 -6.17 17.66 11.40
CA LEU A 165 -5.69 16.94 10.22
C LEU A 165 -6.81 16.23 9.45
N VAL A 166 -7.82 15.72 10.15
CA VAL A 166 -8.90 14.93 9.53
C VAL A 166 -10.19 15.72 9.25
N ALA A 167 -10.27 16.98 9.68
CA ALA A 167 -11.49 17.79 9.55
C ALA A 167 -11.99 17.85 8.10
N ASN A 168 -11.11 18.22 7.15
CA ASN A 168 -11.46 18.38 5.74
C ASN A 168 -11.50 17.03 4.98
N VAL A 169 -10.90 15.98 5.54
CA VAL A 169 -10.87 14.63 4.95
C VAL A 169 -12.24 13.97 5.09
N SER A 170 -12.90 14.19 6.23
CA SER A 170 -14.22 13.65 6.53
C SER A 170 -15.30 14.20 5.57
N GLU A 171 -15.23 15.49 5.22
CA GLU A 171 -16.17 16.12 4.28
C GLU A 171 -16.10 15.53 2.86
N THR A 172 -14.90 15.15 2.42
CA THR A 172 -14.67 14.51 1.12
C THR A 172 -15.29 13.10 1.05
N THR A 173 -15.47 12.46 2.22
CA THR A 173 -16.10 11.14 2.35
C THR A 173 -17.63 11.26 2.37
N THR A 174 -18.19 12.26 3.05
CA THR A 174 -19.64 12.45 3.25
C THR A 174 -20.39 12.92 2.01
N LYS A 175 -19.78 13.70 1.12
CA LYS A 175 -20.42 14.21 -0.12
C LYS A 175 -20.89 13.11 -1.09
N ARG A 176 -20.55 11.83 -0.86
CA ARG A 176 -20.94 10.69 -1.70
C ARG A 176 -22.23 9.98 -1.28
N VAL A 177 -22.83 10.30 -0.13
CA VAL A 177 -24.04 9.61 0.36
C VAL A 177 -25.34 10.21 -0.20
N LYS A 178 -25.32 11.37 -0.83
CA LYS A 178 -26.47 11.89 -1.59
C LYS A 178 -26.52 11.26 -2.98
N VAL A 179 -26.95 10.01 -3.07
CA VAL A 179 -27.47 9.44 -4.31
C VAL A 179 -28.99 9.57 -4.25
N ASP A 180 -29.51 10.39 -5.14
CA ASP A 180 -30.93 10.69 -5.31
C ASP A 180 -31.73 9.41 -5.56
N TYR A 181 -32.74 9.17 -4.72
CA TYR A 181 -33.90 8.37 -5.11
C TYR A 181 -34.96 9.35 -5.61
N SER A 182 -35.14 9.40 -6.93
CA SER A 182 -36.24 10.09 -7.61
C SER A 182 -36.73 9.20 -8.74
#